data_AF-A0A6J5H4H2-F1
#
_entry.id   AF-A0A6J5H4H2-F1
#
_cell.length_a   1.000
_cell.length_b   1.000
_cell.length_c   1.000
_cell.angle_alpha   90.00
_cell.angle_beta   90.00
_cell.angle_gamma   90.00
#
_symmetry.space_group_name_H-M   'P 1'
#
loop_
_entity.id
_entity.type
_entity.pdbx_description
1 polymer ?
#
loop_
_entity_poly.entity_id
_entity_poly.type
_entity_poly.pdbx_seq_one_letter_code
_entity_poly.pdbx_strand_id
1 'polypeptide(L)' 'MSAAIEITKGLLLDAELNGKLLRDAGIQISIDGFGTGYSSLAYLKRFDIDCLKIDRSLVQSLNFLPAGRVGQVASGVLR' A
#
# COMPACT_ATOMS: atom_id res chain seq x y z
N MET A 1 -0.26 -7.68 24.07
CA MET A 1 -1.42 -7.09 23.37
C MET A 1 -0.86 -6.42 22.13
N SER A 2 -1.16 -6.92 20.92
CA SER A 2 -0.70 -6.29 19.68
C SER A 2 -1.73 -5.26 19.23
N ALA A 3 -1.32 -4.01 19.10
CA ALA A 3 -2.17 -2.97 18.52
C ALA A 3 -1.76 -2.75 17.06
N ALA A 4 -2.73 -2.47 16.20
CA ALA A 4 -2.50 -2.17 14.79
C ALA A 4 -3.22 -0.88 14.42
N ILE A 5 -2.57 -0.05 13.62
CA ILE A 5 -3.11 1.20 13.10
C ILE A 5 -3.20 1.07 11.58
N GLU A 6 -4.39 1.33 11.05
CA GLU A 6 -4.63 1.42 9.62
C GLU A 6 -4.71 2.89 9.19
N ILE A 7 -3.92 3.25 8.18
CA ILE A 7 -3.84 4.61 7.65
C ILE A 7 -4.34 4.59 6.20
N THR A 8 -5.38 5.36 5.92
CA THR A 8 -5.83 5.57 4.55
C THR A 8 -4.85 6.48 3.80
N LYS A 9 -4.53 6.16 2.53
CA LYS A 9 -3.61 6.93 1.67
C LYS A 9 -3.75 8.46 1.78
N GLY A 10 -4.98 8.98 1.80
CA GLY A 10 -5.21 10.43 1.86
C GLY A 10 -4.60 11.09 3.09
N LEU A 11 -4.59 10.40 4.23
CA LEU A 11 -3.99 10.87 5.48
C LEU A 11 -2.46 10.68 5.48
N LEU A 12 -1.92 9.79 4.65
CA LEU A 12 -0.49 9.48 4.62
C LEU A 12 0.36 10.62 4.03
N LEU A 13 -0.19 11.38 3.08
CA LEU A 13 0.54 12.48 2.44
C LEU A 13 0.71 13.68 3.37
N ASP A 14 -0.24 13.86 4.29
CA ASP A 14 -0.27 14.99 5.23
C ASP A 14 0.30 14.63 6.61
N ALA A 15 0.48 13.34 6.91
CA ALA A 15 0.94 12.89 8.21
C ALA A 15 2.44 12.60 8.22
N GLU A 16 3.20 13.40 8.97
CA GLU A 16 4.59 13.09 9.37
C GLU A 16 4.61 12.06 10.50
N LEU A 17 4.12 10.85 10.21
CA LEU A 17 4.14 9.77 11.19
C LEU A 17 5.56 9.23 11.35
N ASN A 18 6.10 9.35 12.56
CA ASN A 18 7.35 8.70 12.92
C ASN A 18 7.08 7.21 13.18
N GLY A 19 6.97 6.43 12.10
CA GLY A 19 6.63 5.00 12.13
C GLY A 19 7.55 4.18 13.05
N LYS A 20 8.79 4.62 13.25
CA LYS A 20 9.74 3.98 14.16
C LYS A 20 9.26 3.98 15.61
N LEU A 21 8.71 5.10 16.11
CA LEU A 21 8.17 5.19 17.47
C LEU A 21 6.99 4.23 17.71
N LEU A 22 6.13 4.09 16.70
CA LEU A 22 4.98 3.18 16.77
C LEU A 22 5.44 1.72 16.74
N ARG A 23 6.40 1.40 15.88
CA ARG A 23 6.99 0.06 15.79
C ARG A 23 7.72 -0.33 17.08
N ASP A 24 8.47 0.59 17.68
CA ASP A 24 9.15 0.40 18.97
C ASP A 24 8.14 0.16 20.11
N ALA A 25 6.92 0.69 20.00
CA ALA A 25 5.81 0.42 20.91
C ALA A 25 5.07 -0.90 20.61
N GLY A 26 5.53 -1.69 19.63
CA GLY A 26 4.89 -2.95 19.22
C GLY A 26 3.60 -2.74 18.43
N ILE A 27 3.41 -1.56 17.85
CA ILE A 27 2.24 -1.22 17.04
C ILE A 27 2.54 -1.49 15.57
N GLN A 28 1.70 -2.28 14.92
CA GLN A 28 1.82 -2.54 13.50
C GLN A 28 1.15 -1.45 12.67
N ILE A 29 1.75 -1.09 11.54
CA ILE A 29 1.23 -0.06 10.64
C ILE A 29 0.79 -0.70 9.33
N SER A 30 -0.49 -0.53 8.97
CA SER A 30 -1.02 -0.87 7.66
C SER A 30 -1.42 0.38 6.87
N ILE A 31 -1.16 0.37 5.56
CA ILE A 31 -1.66 1.40 4.63
C ILE A 31 -2.82 0.82 3.84
N ASP A 32 -3.93 1.55 3.75
CA ASP A 32 -5.13 1.18 3.00
C ASP A 32 -5.41 2.06 1.77
N GLY A 33 -6.09 1.46 0.79
CA GLY A 33 -6.52 2.13 -0.44
C GLY A 33 -5.43 2.38 -1.48
N PHE A 34 -4.31 1.63 -1.44
CA PHE A 34 -3.23 1.79 -2.40
C PHE A 34 -3.65 1.30 -3.79
N GLY A 35 -3.61 2.18 -4.80
CA GLY A 35 -4.04 1.88 -6.16
C GLY A 35 -5.20 2.74 -6.66
N THR A 36 -5.79 3.56 -5.80
CA THR A 36 -6.78 4.58 -6.20
C THR A 36 -6.09 5.91 -6.53
N GLY A 37 -6.36 6.45 -7.71
CA GLY A 37 -5.74 7.71 -8.20
C GLY A 37 -4.21 7.63 -8.37
N TYR A 38 -3.51 8.77 -8.29
CA TYR A 38 -2.04 8.80 -8.39
C TYR A 38 -1.39 8.34 -7.08
N SER A 39 -0.91 7.10 -7.03
CA SER A 39 -0.10 6.57 -5.93
C SER A 39 1.27 6.16 -6.45
N SER A 40 2.35 6.73 -5.91
CA SER A 40 3.71 6.31 -6.24
C SER A 40 4.28 5.39 -5.17
N LEU A 41 4.81 4.23 -5.58
CA LEU A 41 5.57 3.32 -4.72
C LEU A 41 6.79 4.01 -4.07
N ALA A 42 7.25 5.14 -4.62
CA ALA A 42 8.33 5.92 -4.05
C ALA A 42 7.99 6.47 -2.65
N TYR A 43 6.70 6.71 -2.35
CA TYR A 43 6.28 7.17 -1.01
C TYR A 43 6.41 6.07 0.04
N LEU A 44 6.17 4.80 -0.34
CA LEU A 44 6.26 3.68 0.60
C LEU A 44 7.68 3.53 1.17
N LYS A 45 8.72 3.89 0.41
CA LYS A 45 10.11 3.85 0.89
C LYS A 45 10.38 4.77 2.08
N ARG A 46 9.52 5.75 2.33
CA ARG A 46 9.66 6.72 3.43
C ARG A 46 8.96 6.25 4.71
N PHE A 47 8.09 5.24 4.62
CA PHE A 47 7.29 4.78 5.74
C PHE A 47 7.69 3.36 6.14
N ASP A 48 7.90 3.17 7.43
CA ASP A 48 8.25 1.88 8.00
C ASP A 48 6.97 1.06 8.26
N ILE A 49 6.36 0.54 7.20
CA ILE A 49 5.06 -0.14 7.23
C ILE A 49 5.19 -1.65 7.32
N ASP A 50 4.20 -2.30 7.93
CA ASP A 50 4.13 -3.76 8.04
C ASP A 50 3.25 -4.38 6.95
N CYS A 51 2.20 -3.66 6.55
CA CYS A 51 1.23 -4.16 5.59
C CYS A 51 0.81 -3.07 4.60
N LEU A 52 0.73 -3.42 3.33
CA LEU A 52 0.17 -2.59 2.28
C LEU A 52 -1.07 -3.28 1.71
N LYS A 53 -2.24 -2.67 1.88
CA LYS A 53 -3.49 -3.14 1.31
C LYS A 53 -3.69 -2.50 -0.05
N ILE A 54 -3.71 -3.35 -1.07
CA ILE A 54 -3.97 -2.97 -2.45
C ILE A 54 -5.48 -2.85 -2.66
N ASP A 55 -5.92 -1.76 -3.26
CA ASP A 55 -7.33 -1.54 -3.57
C ASP A 55 -7.83 -2.58 -4.59
N ARG A 56 -9.02 -3.12 -4.34
CA ARG A 56 -9.60 -4.18 -5.17
C ARG A 56 -9.83 -3.75 -6.60
N SER A 57 -10.12 -2.47 -6.85
CA SER A 57 -10.31 -1.94 -8.21
C SER A 57 -9.03 -2.00 -9.03
N LEU A 58 -7.85 -1.85 -8.40
CA LEU A 58 -6.56 -2.03 -9.07
C LEU A 58 -6.42 -3.49 -9.52
N VAL A 59 -6.62 -4.45 -8.61
CA VAL A 59 -6.53 -5.89 -8.91
C VAL A 59 -7.49 -6.28 -10.03
N GLN A 60 -8.73 -5.80 -9.97
CA GLN A 60 -9.73 -6.03 -11.02
C GLN A 60 -9.26 -5.45 -12.36
N SER A 61 -8.81 -4.19 -12.38
CA SER A 61 -8.32 -3.54 -13.60
C SER A 61 -7.17 -4.31 -14.25
N LEU A 62 -6.24 -4.83 -13.43
CA LEU A 62 -5.13 -5.65 -13.90
C LEU A 62 -5.56 -6.97 -14.54
N ASN A 63 -6.62 -7.62 -14.01
CA ASN A 63 -7.16 -8.86 -14.57
C ASN A 63 -7.87 -8.66 -15.92
N PHE A 64 -8.36 -7.45 -16.21
CA PHE A 64 -9.00 -7.14 -17.48
C PHE A 64 -8.04 -6.59 -18.54
N LEU A 65 -6.74 -6.47 -18.23
CA LEU A 65 -5.76 -6.06 -19.22
C LEU A 65 -5.57 -7.16 -20.27
N PRO A 66 -5.57 -6.82 -21.57
CA PRO A 66 -5.24 -7.79 -22.61
C PRO A 66 -3.82 -8.31 -22.39
N ALA A 67 -3.56 -9.55 -22.80
CA ALA A 67 -2.33 -10.32 -22.59
C ALA A 67 -1.06 -9.76 -23.28
N GLY A 68 -1.06 -8.48 -23.63
CA GLY A 68 0.12 -7.74 -24.08
C GLY A 68 1.12 -7.49 -22.96
N ARG A 69 2.18 -6.74 -23.30
CA ARG A 69 3.35 -6.48 -22.45
C ARG A 69 2.99 -5.93 -21.06
N VAL A 70 1.91 -5.15 -20.97
CA VAL A 70 1.42 -4.57 -19.70
C VAL A 70 0.68 -5.61 -18.84
N GLY A 71 -0.12 -6.50 -19.44
CA GLY A 71 -0.82 -7.57 -18.72
C GLY A 71 0.13 -8.61 -18.10
N GLN A 72 1.29 -8.84 -18.73
CA GLN A 72 2.30 -9.76 -18.19
C GLN A 72 3.01 -9.20 -16.94
N VAL A 73 3.32 -7.90 -16.92
CA VAL A 73 3.91 -7.24 -15.74
C VAL A 73 2.93 -7.30 -14.56
N ALA A 74 1.65 -7.06 -14.83
CA ALA A 74 0.60 -7.12 -13.83
C ALA A 74 0.43 -8.52 -13.20
N SER A 75 0.43 -9.57 -14.03
CA SER A 75 0.32 -10.95 -13.56
C SER A 75 1.51 -11.39 -12.69
N GLY A 76 2.69 -10.82 -12.89
CA GLY A 76 3.88 -11.12 -12.08
C GLY A 76 3.83 -10.55 -10.65
N VAL A 77 3.03 -9.52 -10.41
CA VAL A 77 2.91 -8.85 -9.09
C VAL A 77 1.83 -9.49 -8.20
N LEU A 78 0.86 -10.20 -8.81
CA LEU A 78 -0.27 -10.82 -8.10
C LEU A 78 -0.05 -12.31 -7.75
N ARG A 79 1.16 -12.83 -7.91
CA ARG A 79 1.52 -14.24 -7.59
C ARG A 79 2.17 -14.38 -6.23
#